data_AF-A0A1C6KW37-F1
#
_entry.id   AF-A0A1C6KW37-F1
#
_cell.length_a   1.000
_cell.length_b   1.000
_cell.length_c   1.000
_cell.angle_alpha   90.00
_cell.angle_beta   90.00
_cell.angle_gamma   90.00
#
_symmetry.space_group_name_H-M   'P 1'
#
loop_
_entity.id
_entity.type
_entity.pdbx_description
1 polymer ?
#
loop_
_entity_poly.entity_id
_entity_poly.type
_entity_poly.pdbx_seq_one_letter_code
_entity_poly.pdbx_strand_id
1 'polypeptide(L)'
;MLKNSATRYLSVFLISFLLIPVLSGCDSKEKEIVISNDIREDIKVEEKEIETLKYKAQRYLEEENFQEAKNLYDKVILMDKGNKELYLEIKDEYIKKNRFDDAYEIIKVAIDNKVDVEDMQQIAEDIKNNFEVVEYDYIVKQGEECSIPTEGTINVRGEDINVPIHWSNQQVDTSSKGTFEYEGVNEQYGRSFKLKVEVVYKPLTELEVRDITAKAKNVLTNIINCLNFDDSTMISEDGRSFAISNIYKSREDVYNALYDYYTDEAIYSFLDNYTLEKDGTFYIIYGQGGVGLSVLDDNLYIEQTETTLRAIYTKTISDNWTVTQQYDFIKYDNCWIRADITLYP
;
A
#
# COMPACT_ATOMS: atom_id res chain seq x y z
N MET A 1 2.44 -64.21 19.68
CA MET A 1 3.76 -64.54 20.28
C MET A 1 4.40 -63.21 20.71
N LEU A 2 4.44 -62.90 22.01
CA LEU A 2 5.57 -63.13 22.95
C LEU A 2 6.80 -62.31 22.53
N LYS A 3 7.41 -61.38 23.29
CA LYS A 3 7.58 -61.11 24.74
C LYS A 3 7.79 -59.58 24.91
N ASN A 4 7.23 -58.88 25.89
CA ASN A 4 7.49 -58.85 27.34
C ASN A 4 8.87 -58.36 27.81
N SER A 5 8.77 -57.49 28.82
CA SER A 5 9.62 -57.31 30.03
C SER A 5 10.77 -56.30 29.96
N ALA A 6 11.17 -55.61 31.03
CA ALA A 6 10.63 -55.27 32.36
C ALA A 6 11.78 -54.58 33.11
N THR A 7 11.52 -53.62 34.01
CA THR A 7 12.00 -53.58 35.42
C THR A 7 11.50 -52.31 36.12
N ARG A 8 10.60 -52.42 37.12
CA ARG A 8 10.84 -52.41 38.60
C ARG A 8 11.09 -51.00 39.14
N TYR A 9 10.29 -50.47 40.08
CA TYR A 9 10.26 -50.91 41.49
C TYR A 9 8.87 -51.07 42.11
N LEU A 10 8.84 -52.02 43.04
CA LEU A 10 7.75 -52.53 43.84
C LEU A 10 8.12 -52.25 45.30
N SER A 11 7.18 -51.73 46.10
CA SER A 11 7.10 -52.11 47.52
C SER A 11 5.72 -51.81 48.07
N VAL A 12 5.01 -52.91 48.28
CA VAL A 12 3.73 -53.11 48.93
C VAL A 12 3.90 -53.06 50.45
N PHE A 13 2.93 -52.52 51.18
CA PHE A 13 2.48 -53.14 52.43
C PHE A 13 0.94 -53.06 52.53
N LEU A 14 0.38 -54.14 53.03
CA LEU A 14 -1.01 -54.62 52.91
C LEU A 14 -1.47 -55.00 54.34
N ILE A 15 -2.78 -55.23 54.51
CA ILE A 15 -3.47 -55.97 55.61
C ILE A 15 -4.07 -55.05 56.70
N SER A 16 -5.32 -55.14 57.18
CA SER A 16 -6.45 -56.12 57.11
C SER A 16 -7.79 -55.38 57.29
N PHE A 17 -8.85 -55.66 56.51
CA PHE A 17 -9.94 -56.62 56.77
C PHE A 17 -10.74 -56.46 58.09
N LEU A 18 -11.99 -55.98 57.96
CA LEU A 18 -13.16 -56.42 58.74
C LEU A 18 -14.46 -56.02 58.00
N LEU A 19 -15.16 -57.02 57.45
CA LEU A 19 -16.59 -56.98 57.11
C LEU A 19 -17.41 -56.86 58.42
N ILE A 20 -18.58 -56.21 58.47
CA ILE A 20 -19.91 -56.68 58.02
C ILE A 20 -20.91 -55.47 58.03
N PRO A 21 -21.97 -55.47 57.21
CA PRO A 21 -22.79 -54.29 56.87
C PRO A 21 -24.07 -54.14 57.72
N VAL A 22 -24.60 -52.92 57.82
CA VAL A 22 -26.04 -52.67 58.06
C VAL A 22 -26.48 -51.45 57.25
N LEU A 23 -27.54 -51.66 56.47
CA LEU A 23 -28.33 -50.68 55.74
C LEU A 23 -28.79 -49.52 56.64
N SER A 24 -28.68 -48.29 56.15
CA SER A 24 -29.70 -47.23 56.28
C SER A 24 -29.28 -46.05 55.39
N GLY A 25 -30.21 -45.58 54.58
CA GLY A 25 -29.99 -44.54 53.59
C GLY A 25 -29.37 -43.28 54.19
N CYS A 26 -28.33 -42.78 53.52
CA CYS A 26 -27.87 -41.43 53.70
C CYS A 26 -28.23 -40.72 52.40
N ASP A 27 -29.34 -39.96 52.45
CA ASP A 27 -29.70 -39.02 51.39
C ASP A 27 -28.47 -38.19 51.04
N SER A 28 -28.21 -38.07 49.73
CA SER A 28 -27.39 -37.00 49.19
C SER A 28 -28.08 -35.70 49.55
N LYS A 29 -27.71 -35.11 50.69
CA LYS A 29 -28.00 -33.70 50.95
C LYS A 29 -27.23 -32.91 49.91
N GLU A 30 -27.92 -32.60 48.81
CA GLU A 30 -27.66 -31.37 48.07
C GLU A 30 -27.46 -30.27 49.11
N LYS A 31 -26.31 -29.60 49.05
CA LYS A 31 -26.12 -28.38 49.83
C LYS A 31 -27.09 -27.37 49.25
N GLU A 32 -28.28 -27.29 49.83
CA GLU A 32 -29.22 -26.21 49.59
C GLU A 32 -28.51 -24.92 50.00
N ILE A 33 -28.18 -24.08 49.02
CA ILE A 33 -27.71 -22.72 49.28
C ILE A 33 -28.94 -21.97 49.80
N VAL A 34 -29.14 -21.99 51.11
CA VAL A 34 -30.22 -21.26 51.75
C VAL A 34 -29.85 -19.78 51.72
N ILE A 35 -30.33 -19.08 50.69
CA ILE A 35 -30.29 -17.60 50.65
C ILE A 35 -31.18 -17.12 51.79
N SER A 36 -30.59 -16.40 52.76
CA SER A 36 -31.34 -15.83 53.87
C SER A 36 -32.40 -14.86 53.35
N ASN A 37 -33.55 -14.78 54.02
CA ASN A 37 -34.64 -13.87 53.62
C ASN A 37 -34.19 -12.41 53.45
N ASP A 38 -33.20 -11.96 54.23
CA ASP A 38 -32.64 -10.60 54.17
C ASP A 38 -32.02 -10.30 52.79
N ILE A 39 -31.09 -11.16 52.34
CA ILE A 39 -30.45 -11.10 51.01
C ILE A 39 -31.50 -11.14 49.88
N ARG A 40 -32.58 -11.93 50.04
CA ARG A 40 -33.64 -12.00 49.03
C ARG A 40 -34.44 -10.70 48.92
N GLU A 41 -34.69 -10.02 50.04
CA GLU A 41 -35.38 -8.73 50.02
C GLU A 41 -34.48 -7.62 49.46
N ASP A 42 -33.18 -7.63 49.79
CA ASP A 42 -32.22 -6.68 49.23
C ASP A 42 -32.13 -6.79 47.69
N ILE A 43 -32.07 -8.03 47.15
CA ILE A 43 -32.09 -8.29 45.70
C ILE A 43 -33.36 -7.71 45.06
N LYS A 44 -34.54 -7.90 45.65
CA LYS A 44 -35.81 -7.35 45.11
C LYS A 44 -35.85 -5.83 45.14
N VAL A 45 -35.25 -5.21 46.16
CA VAL A 45 -35.17 -3.74 46.24
C VAL A 45 -34.27 -3.21 45.13
N GLU A 46 -33.13 -3.85 44.90
CA GLU A 46 -32.19 -3.49 43.83
C GLU A 46 -32.80 -3.68 42.43
N GLU A 47 -33.45 -4.82 42.16
CA GLU A 47 -34.19 -5.08 40.91
C GLU A 47 -35.26 -4.00 40.65
N LYS A 48 -36.01 -3.60 41.67
CA LYS A 48 -37.04 -2.56 41.56
C LYS A 48 -36.43 -1.17 41.31
N GLU A 49 -35.28 -0.88 41.90
CA GLU A 49 -34.56 0.37 41.63
C GLU A 49 -34.04 0.40 40.20
N ILE A 50 -33.45 -0.69 39.71
CA ILE A 50 -33.02 -0.85 38.31
C ILE A 50 -34.18 -0.56 37.34
N GLU A 51 -35.33 -1.21 37.53
CA GLU A 51 -36.51 -0.99 36.68
C GLU A 51 -37.03 0.46 36.74
N THR A 52 -37.00 1.08 37.92
CA THR A 52 -37.40 2.48 38.10
C THR A 52 -36.47 3.44 37.36
N LEU A 53 -35.16 3.18 37.39
CA LEU A 53 -34.15 3.99 36.72
C LEU A 53 -34.23 3.82 35.20
N LYS A 54 -34.38 2.59 34.71
CA LYS A 54 -34.58 2.29 33.27
C LYS A 54 -35.79 3.03 32.71
N TYR A 55 -36.94 2.95 33.40
CA TYR A 55 -38.15 3.64 32.99
C TYR A 55 -37.94 5.17 32.87
N LYS A 56 -37.22 5.77 33.81
CA LYS A 56 -36.87 7.20 33.75
C LYS A 56 -35.91 7.51 32.61
N ALA A 57 -34.91 6.66 32.36
CA ALA A 57 -33.95 6.83 31.28
C ALA A 57 -34.65 6.79 29.90
N GLN A 58 -35.55 5.81 29.70
CA GLN A 58 -36.38 5.71 28.49
C GLN A 58 -37.22 6.97 28.28
N ARG A 59 -37.85 7.50 29.34
CA ARG A 59 -38.57 8.78 29.25
C ARG A 59 -37.68 9.93 28.81
N TYR A 60 -36.47 10.04 29.34
CA TYR A 60 -35.53 11.07 28.89
C TYR A 60 -35.09 10.87 27.44
N LEU A 61 -34.94 9.64 26.96
CA LEU A 61 -34.71 9.37 25.52
C LEU A 61 -35.87 9.84 24.65
N GLU A 62 -37.11 9.60 25.08
CA GLU A 62 -38.32 10.07 24.37
C GLU A 62 -38.41 11.60 24.34
N GLU A 63 -37.95 12.26 25.39
CA GLU A 63 -37.88 13.71 25.52
C GLU A 63 -36.62 14.31 24.82
N GLU A 64 -35.83 13.49 24.11
CA GLU A 64 -34.55 13.87 23.47
C GLU A 64 -33.51 14.45 24.46
N ASN A 65 -33.70 14.21 25.76
CA ASN A 65 -32.76 14.58 26.81
C ASN A 65 -31.72 13.47 27.00
N PHE A 66 -30.86 13.32 25.98
CA PHE A 66 -29.94 12.21 25.87
C PHE A 66 -28.89 12.16 26.98
N GLN A 67 -28.48 13.31 27.52
CA GLN A 67 -27.50 13.35 28.60
C GLN A 67 -28.09 12.78 29.89
N GLU A 68 -29.31 13.15 30.25
CA GLU A 68 -29.97 12.61 31.45
C GLU A 68 -30.32 11.12 31.28
N ALA A 69 -30.73 10.70 30.07
CA ALA A 69 -30.90 9.29 29.77
C ALA A 69 -29.60 8.49 29.98
N LYS A 70 -28.47 8.99 29.44
CA LYS A 70 -27.16 8.36 29.60
C LYS A 70 -26.75 8.25 31.06
N ASN A 71 -26.89 9.34 31.83
CA ASN A 71 -26.54 9.35 33.25
C ASN A 71 -27.29 8.27 34.05
N LEU A 72 -28.59 8.06 33.74
CA LEU A 72 -29.39 7.02 34.38
C LEU A 72 -29.01 5.61 33.92
N TYR A 73 -28.76 5.39 32.63
CA TYR A 73 -28.30 4.10 32.14
C TYR A 73 -26.92 3.72 32.68
N ASP A 74 -25.99 4.66 32.76
CA ASP A 74 -24.68 4.44 33.40
C ASP A 74 -24.87 3.99 34.87
N LYS A 75 -25.82 4.59 35.60
CA LYS A 75 -26.15 4.15 36.96
C LYS A 75 -26.70 2.73 36.99
N VAL A 76 -27.61 2.38 36.09
CA VAL A 76 -28.19 1.02 36.01
C VAL A 76 -27.12 -0.01 35.68
N ILE A 77 -26.24 0.27 34.72
CA ILE A 77 -25.10 -0.60 34.36
C ILE A 77 -24.17 -0.80 35.56
N LEU A 78 -23.92 0.24 36.37
CA LEU A 78 -23.08 0.11 37.57
C LEU A 78 -23.67 -0.83 38.62
N MET A 79 -25.00 -0.90 38.72
CA MET A 79 -25.71 -1.79 39.66
C MET A 79 -25.66 -3.25 39.20
N ASP A 80 -25.72 -3.50 37.88
CA ASP A 80 -25.74 -4.87 37.34
C ASP A 80 -24.80 -5.05 36.13
N LYS A 81 -23.49 -4.89 36.38
CA LYS A 81 -22.45 -4.87 35.33
C LYS A 81 -22.33 -6.17 34.53
N GLY A 82 -22.79 -7.29 35.07
CA GLY A 82 -22.67 -8.61 34.47
C GLY A 82 -23.86 -9.03 33.60
N ASN A 83 -24.92 -8.24 33.58
CA ASN A 83 -26.17 -8.61 32.95
C ASN A 83 -26.17 -8.30 31.44
N LYS A 84 -26.02 -9.35 30.64
CA LYS A 84 -26.06 -9.29 29.17
C LYS A 84 -27.32 -8.60 28.65
N GLU A 85 -28.49 -9.00 29.15
CA GLU A 85 -29.78 -8.49 28.67
C GLU A 85 -29.91 -6.99 28.86
N LEU A 86 -29.40 -6.48 29.99
CA LEU A 86 -29.41 -5.05 30.29
C LEU A 86 -28.67 -4.23 29.21
N TYR A 87 -27.47 -4.65 28.80
CA TYR A 87 -26.73 -3.93 27.74
C TYR A 87 -27.46 -3.98 26.41
N LEU A 88 -28.04 -5.13 26.06
CA LEU A 88 -28.76 -5.31 24.80
C LEU A 88 -30.01 -4.40 24.76
N GLU A 89 -30.77 -4.36 25.85
CA GLU A 89 -31.95 -3.51 25.98
C GLU A 89 -31.58 -2.03 25.82
N ILE A 90 -30.57 -1.55 26.56
CA ILE A 90 -30.14 -0.14 26.48
C ILE A 90 -29.64 0.21 25.08
N LYS A 91 -28.83 -0.66 24.46
CA LYS A 91 -28.36 -0.48 23.08
C LYS A 91 -29.54 -0.38 22.10
N ASP A 92 -30.54 -1.26 22.21
CA ASP A 92 -31.71 -1.26 21.34
C ASP A 92 -32.54 0.03 21.50
N GLU A 93 -32.66 0.57 22.70
CA GLU A 93 -33.34 1.87 22.93
C GLU A 93 -32.62 3.03 22.23
N TYR A 94 -31.29 3.06 22.25
CA TYR A 94 -30.52 4.06 21.49
C TYR A 94 -30.64 3.87 19.98
N ILE A 95 -30.60 2.63 19.47
CA ILE A 95 -30.77 2.34 18.03
C ILE A 95 -32.13 2.83 17.54
N LYS A 96 -33.21 2.64 18.30
CA LYS A 96 -34.56 3.14 17.95
C LYS A 96 -34.61 4.66 17.77
N LYS A 97 -33.67 5.39 18.36
CA LYS A 97 -33.52 6.85 18.24
C LYS A 97 -32.47 7.27 17.21
N ASN A 98 -31.96 6.35 16.39
CA ASN A 98 -30.83 6.56 15.47
C ASN A 98 -29.56 7.07 16.17
N ARG A 99 -29.39 6.73 17.45
CA ARG A 99 -28.24 7.13 18.28
C ARG A 99 -27.18 6.03 18.28
N PHE A 100 -26.63 5.74 17.11
CA PHE A 100 -25.67 4.63 16.92
C PHE A 100 -24.38 4.81 17.73
N ASP A 101 -23.92 6.05 17.94
CA ASP A 101 -22.75 6.35 18.77
C ASP A 101 -22.93 5.91 20.23
N ASP A 102 -24.09 6.19 20.80
CA ASP A 102 -24.42 5.79 22.18
C ASP A 102 -24.62 4.29 22.27
N ALA A 103 -25.32 3.69 21.30
CA ALA A 103 -25.48 2.25 21.21
C ALA A 103 -24.11 1.54 21.16
N TYR A 104 -23.17 2.05 20.36
CA TYR A 104 -21.80 1.53 20.27
C TYR A 104 -21.05 1.67 21.60
N GLU A 105 -21.15 2.83 22.27
CA GLU A 105 -20.54 3.04 23.60
C GLU A 105 -21.04 2.00 24.62
N ILE A 106 -22.35 1.73 24.66
CA ILE A 106 -22.94 0.74 25.57
C ILE A 106 -22.35 -0.66 25.35
N ILE A 107 -22.17 -1.07 24.10
CA ILE A 107 -21.58 -2.37 23.76
C ILE A 107 -20.08 -2.41 24.07
N LYS A 108 -19.35 -1.31 23.87
CA LYS A 108 -17.95 -1.20 24.32
C LYS A 108 -17.83 -1.38 25.83
N VAL A 109 -18.74 -0.77 26.61
CA VAL A 109 -18.79 -0.95 28.07
C VAL A 109 -19.07 -2.41 28.45
N ALA A 110 -19.97 -3.10 27.73
CA ALA A 110 -20.24 -4.53 27.96
C ALA A 110 -18.98 -5.40 27.75
N ILE A 111 -18.24 -5.15 26.66
CA ILE A 111 -16.97 -5.83 26.33
C ILE A 111 -15.91 -5.57 27.42
N ASP A 112 -15.80 -4.32 27.88
CA ASP A 112 -14.86 -3.94 28.93
C ASP A 112 -15.18 -4.63 30.26
N ASN A 113 -16.48 -4.76 30.57
CA ASN A 113 -17.00 -5.50 31.72
C ASN A 113 -16.99 -7.04 31.55
N LYS A 114 -16.43 -7.55 30.44
CA LYS A 114 -16.28 -8.99 30.15
C LYS A 114 -17.61 -9.74 30.02
N VAL A 115 -18.67 -9.04 29.63
CA VAL A 115 -19.97 -9.64 29.34
C VAL A 115 -19.99 -10.14 27.93
N ASP A 116 -20.02 -11.47 27.78
CA ASP A 116 -20.20 -12.17 26.50
C ASP A 116 -19.41 -11.55 25.33
N VAL A 117 -18.09 -11.50 25.51
CA VAL A 117 -17.19 -10.68 24.68
C VAL A 117 -17.30 -10.99 23.19
N GLU A 118 -17.44 -12.26 22.82
CA GLU A 118 -17.53 -12.70 21.42
C GLU A 118 -18.82 -12.18 20.76
N ASP A 119 -19.97 -12.40 21.40
CA ASP A 119 -21.26 -11.90 20.91
C ASP A 119 -21.28 -10.37 20.85
N MET A 120 -20.76 -9.69 21.89
CA MET A 120 -20.73 -8.22 21.94
C MET A 120 -19.80 -7.62 20.88
N GLN A 121 -18.71 -8.29 20.52
CA GLN A 121 -17.84 -7.87 19.41
C GLN A 121 -18.57 -7.92 18.08
N GLN A 122 -19.34 -8.99 17.81
CA GLN A 122 -20.13 -9.08 16.59
C GLN A 122 -21.18 -7.97 16.52
N ILE A 123 -21.88 -7.70 17.63
CA ILE A 123 -22.86 -6.61 17.71
C ILE A 123 -22.20 -5.25 17.49
N ALA A 124 -20.99 -5.03 18.02
CA ALA A 124 -20.25 -3.80 17.81
C ALA A 124 -19.96 -3.58 16.32
N GLU A 125 -19.52 -4.60 15.58
CA GLU A 125 -19.31 -4.54 14.12
C GLU A 125 -20.62 -4.26 13.36
N ASP A 126 -21.73 -4.88 13.76
CA ASP A 126 -23.04 -4.62 13.15
C ASP A 126 -23.47 -3.15 13.33
N ILE A 127 -23.20 -2.55 14.49
CA ILE A 127 -23.46 -1.13 14.73
C ILE A 127 -22.53 -0.27 13.86
N LYS A 128 -21.23 -0.60 13.78
CA LYS A 128 -20.24 0.16 12.98
C LYS A 128 -20.64 0.30 11.52
N ASN A 129 -21.33 -0.70 10.95
CA ASN A 129 -21.82 -0.66 9.57
C ASN A 129 -22.84 0.48 9.30
N ASN A 130 -23.37 1.14 10.34
CA ASN A 130 -24.24 2.30 10.22
C ASN A 130 -23.48 3.64 10.29
N PHE A 131 -22.17 3.62 10.57
CA PHE A 131 -21.36 4.82 10.61
C PHE A 131 -20.91 5.24 9.22
N GLU A 132 -20.71 6.55 9.06
CA GLU A 132 -20.11 7.12 7.86
C GLU A 132 -18.65 6.66 7.71
N VAL A 133 -18.28 6.36 6.47
CA VAL A 133 -16.89 6.09 6.09
C VAL A 133 -16.30 7.37 5.54
N VAL A 134 -15.21 7.85 6.16
CA VAL A 134 -14.52 9.06 5.71
C VAL A 134 -13.55 8.69 4.58
N GLU A 135 -13.66 9.35 3.44
CA GLU A 135 -12.85 9.04 2.25
C GLU A 135 -11.87 10.18 1.91
N TYR A 136 -10.64 9.81 1.53
CA TYR A 136 -9.59 10.69 1.06
C TYR A 136 -9.13 10.27 -0.33
N ASP A 137 -8.91 11.24 -1.23
CA ASP A 137 -8.42 11.01 -2.59
C ASP A 137 -7.15 11.83 -2.85
N TYR A 138 -6.04 11.15 -3.15
CA TYR A 138 -4.76 11.77 -3.52
C TYR A 138 -4.34 11.37 -4.94
N ILE A 139 -3.70 12.31 -5.64
CA ILE A 139 -3.03 12.08 -6.91
C ILE A 139 -1.55 12.42 -6.70
N VAL A 140 -0.67 11.45 -6.93
CA VAL A 140 0.79 11.59 -6.76
C VAL A 140 1.52 11.07 -7.99
N LYS A 141 2.71 11.60 -8.29
CA LYS A 141 3.49 11.05 -9.42
C LYS A 141 4.29 9.84 -8.98
N GLN A 142 4.58 8.96 -9.94
CA GLN A 142 5.38 7.77 -9.74
C GLN A 142 6.72 8.10 -9.08
N GLY A 143 7.03 7.41 -7.98
CA GLY A 143 8.24 7.58 -7.19
C GLY A 143 8.27 8.83 -6.28
N GLU A 144 7.20 9.61 -6.21
CA GLU A 144 7.08 10.68 -5.20
C GLU A 144 6.63 10.11 -3.85
N GLU A 145 7.10 10.73 -2.76
CA GLU A 145 6.63 10.37 -1.42
C GLU A 145 5.16 10.78 -1.24
N CYS A 146 4.38 9.92 -0.58
CA CYS A 146 2.99 10.18 -0.25
C CYS A 146 2.79 9.99 1.26
N SER A 147 2.46 11.08 1.96
CA SER A 147 2.15 11.06 3.39
C SER A 147 0.66 10.79 3.61
N ILE A 148 0.34 9.74 4.36
CA ILE A 148 -1.04 9.43 4.75
C ILE A 148 -1.46 10.28 5.96
N PRO A 149 -2.73 10.72 6.04
CA PRO A 149 -3.20 11.54 7.17
C PRO A 149 -3.21 10.71 8.46
N THR A 150 -2.75 11.30 9.57
CA THR A 150 -2.70 10.61 10.87
C THR A 150 -3.93 10.87 11.75
N GLU A 151 -4.73 11.85 11.36
CA GLU A 151 -5.99 12.23 12.01
C GLU A 151 -7.07 12.45 10.96
N GLY A 152 -8.32 12.25 11.37
CA GLY A 152 -9.50 12.50 10.54
C GLY A 152 -10.64 13.10 11.34
N THR A 153 -11.47 13.88 10.66
CA THR A 153 -12.65 14.51 11.27
C THR A 153 -13.85 13.56 11.13
N ILE A 154 -14.52 13.30 12.24
CA ILE A 154 -15.72 12.46 12.31
C ILE A 154 -16.84 13.23 13.02
N ASN A 155 -18.09 13.00 12.62
CA ASN A 155 -19.24 13.48 13.38
C ASN A 155 -19.62 12.44 14.45
N VAL A 156 -19.67 12.87 15.71
CA VAL A 156 -20.12 12.08 16.86
C VAL A 156 -21.23 12.86 17.55
N ARG A 157 -22.45 12.32 17.56
CA ARG A 157 -23.62 12.96 18.20
C ARG A 157 -23.90 14.39 17.72
N GLY A 158 -23.60 14.69 16.46
CA GLY A 158 -23.81 16.02 15.87
C GLY A 158 -22.64 16.99 16.07
N GLU A 159 -21.56 16.57 16.73
CA GLU A 159 -20.34 17.37 16.89
C GLU A 159 -19.19 16.78 16.06
N ASP A 160 -18.50 17.63 15.31
CA ASP A 160 -17.32 17.24 14.57
C ASP A 160 -16.09 17.24 15.48
N ILE A 161 -15.39 16.10 15.56
CA ILE A 161 -14.17 15.93 16.35
C ILE A 161 -13.06 15.32 15.50
N ASN A 162 -11.81 15.65 15.83
CA ASN A 162 -10.63 15.01 15.23
C ASN A 162 -10.21 13.79 16.02
N VAL A 163 -9.96 12.69 15.32
CA VAL A 163 -9.56 11.41 15.91
C VAL A 163 -8.33 10.83 15.21
N PRO A 164 -7.46 10.11 15.93
CA PRO A 164 -6.32 9.44 15.31
C PRO A 164 -6.79 8.28 14.40
N ILE A 165 -6.13 8.12 13.25
CA ILE A 165 -6.39 7.04 12.29
C ILE A 165 -5.28 5.98 12.39
N HIS A 166 -5.68 4.72 12.53
CA HIS A 166 -4.78 3.57 12.46
C HIS A 166 -4.96 2.89 11.10
N TRP A 167 -4.01 3.11 10.20
CA TRP A 167 -4.01 2.51 8.86
C TRP A 167 -3.51 1.06 8.89
N SER A 168 -4.11 0.21 8.04
CA SER A 168 -3.65 -1.16 7.82
C SER A 168 -2.24 -1.23 7.20
N ASN A 169 -1.88 -0.22 6.41
CA ASN A 169 -0.54 0.00 5.88
C ASN A 169 -0.14 1.47 6.04
N GLN A 170 1.05 1.70 6.61
CA GLN A 170 1.57 3.06 6.85
C GLN A 170 2.36 3.64 5.69
N GLN A 171 2.71 2.82 4.69
CA GLN A 171 3.51 3.25 3.54
C GLN A 171 2.74 3.01 2.25
N VAL A 172 2.67 4.08 1.45
CA VAL A 172 2.09 4.05 0.11
C VAL A 172 3.20 3.73 -0.88
N ASP A 173 3.07 2.63 -1.61
CA ASP A 173 3.98 2.31 -2.71
C ASP A 173 3.60 3.12 -3.95
N THR A 174 4.42 4.12 -4.28
CA THR A 174 4.27 4.96 -5.48
C THR A 174 5.21 4.52 -6.61
N SER A 175 5.90 3.39 -6.47
CA SER A 175 6.87 2.91 -7.47
C SER A 175 6.23 2.53 -8.80
N SER A 176 4.94 2.21 -8.80
CA SER A 176 4.20 1.75 -9.96
C SER A 176 2.93 2.58 -10.14
N LYS A 177 2.60 2.89 -11.40
CA LYS A 177 1.33 3.55 -11.72
C LYS A 177 0.14 2.67 -11.34
N GLY A 178 -0.96 3.30 -10.97
CA GLY A 178 -2.20 2.60 -10.65
C GLY A 178 -2.99 3.31 -9.56
N THR A 179 -4.10 2.69 -9.18
CA THR A 179 -4.94 3.14 -8.08
C THR A 179 -4.79 2.17 -6.92
N PHE A 180 -4.46 2.69 -5.76
CA PHE A 180 -4.25 1.92 -4.54
C PHE A 180 -5.22 2.38 -3.47
N GLU A 181 -5.82 1.43 -2.76
CA GLU A 181 -6.78 1.69 -1.71
C GLU A 181 -6.21 1.23 -0.36
N TYR A 182 -6.38 2.07 0.64
CA TYR A 182 -5.92 1.84 2.00
C TYR A 182 -7.09 2.02 2.96
N GLU A 183 -7.16 1.14 3.94
CA GLU A 183 -8.20 1.15 4.97
C GLU A 183 -7.60 1.57 6.30
N GLY A 184 -8.29 2.47 7.00
CA GLY A 184 -7.93 2.96 8.31
C GLY A 184 -9.10 2.86 9.28
N VAL A 185 -8.79 2.75 10.56
CA VAL A 185 -9.80 2.64 11.61
C VAL A 185 -9.49 3.53 12.81
N ASN A 186 -10.54 3.94 13.50
CA ASN A 186 -10.47 4.45 14.86
C ASN A 186 -11.27 3.55 15.80
N GLU A 187 -10.60 2.77 16.64
CA GLU A 187 -11.21 1.79 17.54
C GLU A 187 -12.02 2.39 18.71
N GLN A 188 -11.76 3.66 19.04
CA GLN A 188 -12.46 4.35 20.12
C GLN A 188 -13.90 4.65 19.72
N TYR A 189 -14.10 5.16 18.51
CA TYR A 189 -15.41 5.53 17.98
C TYR A 189 -15.95 4.54 16.92
N GLY A 190 -15.21 3.46 16.66
CA GLY A 190 -15.57 2.46 15.66
C GLY A 190 -15.66 3.01 14.23
N ARG A 191 -14.92 4.08 13.92
CA ARG A 191 -14.98 4.74 12.61
C ARG A 191 -14.03 4.11 11.62
N SER A 192 -14.44 4.10 10.35
CA SER A 192 -13.66 3.60 9.23
C SER A 192 -13.27 4.75 8.30
N PHE A 193 -12.06 4.66 7.77
CA PHE A 193 -11.46 5.62 6.85
C PHE A 193 -11.00 4.87 5.61
N LYS A 194 -11.14 5.49 4.44
CA LYS A 194 -10.59 4.99 3.18
C LYS A 194 -9.70 6.05 2.56
N LEU A 195 -8.55 5.64 2.08
CA LEU A 195 -7.65 6.48 1.30
C LEU A 195 -7.45 5.83 -0.06
N LYS A 196 -7.77 6.57 -1.12
CA LYS A 196 -7.48 6.21 -2.49
C LYS A 196 -6.31 7.06 -2.99
N VAL A 197 -5.27 6.40 -3.45
CA VAL A 197 -4.10 7.04 -4.05
C VAL A 197 -4.00 6.65 -5.52
N GLU A 198 -4.16 7.64 -6.40
CA GLU A 198 -3.87 7.50 -7.83
C GLU A 198 -2.41 7.90 -8.10
N VAL A 199 -1.61 6.91 -8.48
CA VAL A 199 -0.21 7.11 -8.89
C VAL A 199 -0.16 7.30 -10.40
N VAL A 200 0.14 8.51 -10.82
CA VAL A 200 0.23 8.89 -12.23
C VAL A 200 1.66 8.89 -12.73
N TYR A 201 1.82 8.81 -14.05
CA TYR A 201 3.13 8.83 -14.69
C TYR A 201 3.93 10.11 -14.37
N LYS A 202 5.21 9.92 -14.03
CA LYS A 202 6.19 10.99 -13.86
C LYS A 202 7.01 11.16 -15.16
N PRO A 203 6.81 12.23 -15.94
CA PRO A 203 7.67 12.52 -17.08
C PRO A 203 9.09 12.86 -16.60
N LEU A 204 10.07 12.66 -17.49
CA LEU A 204 11.44 13.10 -17.25
C LEU A 204 11.50 14.62 -17.23
N THR A 205 12.38 15.15 -16.39
CA THR A 205 12.77 16.55 -16.42
C THR A 205 13.64 16.84 -17.65
N GLU A 206 13.73 18.11 -18.04
CA GLU A 206 14.64 18.55 -19.09
C GLU A 206 16.09 18.10 -18.84
N LEU A 207 16.56 18.17 -17.60
CA LEU A 207 17.92 17.76 -17.23
C LEU A 207 18.13 16.26 -17.51
N GLU A 208 17.16 15.42 -17.16
CA GLU A 208 17.22 13.97 -17.40
C GLU A 208 17.17 13.64 -18.90
N VAL A 209 16.32 14.35 -19.67
CA VAL A 209 16.25 14.18 -21.14
C VAL A 209 17.58 14.56 -21.81
N ARG A 210 18.22 15.66 -21.35
CA ARG A 210 19.54 16.06 -21.85
C ARG A 210 20.62 15.04 -21.50
N ASP A 211 20.60 14.48 -20.29
CA ASP A 211 21.56 13.46 -19.86
C ASP A 211 21.48 12.18 -20.72
N ILE A 212 20.28 11.61 -20.90
CA ILE A 212 20.13 10.39 -21.72
C ILE A 212 20.49 10.65 -23.19
N THR A 213 20.18 11.85 -23.72
CA THR A 213 20.53 12.23 -25.08
C THR A 213 22.04 12.38 -25.24
N ALA A 214 22.70 13.03 -24.28
CA ALA A 214 24.14 13.19 -24.29
C ALA A 214 24.87 11.85 -24.22
N LYS A 215 24.41 10.92 -23.36
CA LYS A 215 24.98 9.57 -23.27
C LYS A 215 24.90 8.81 -24.59
N ALA A 216 23.71 8.74 -25.20
CA ALA A 216 23.53 8.10 -26.51
C ALA A 216 24.38 8.76 -27.61
N LYS A 217 24.38 10.09 -27.68
CA LYS A 217 25.19 10.84 -28.65
C LYS A 217 26.69 10.60 -28.47
N ASN A 218 27.17 10.58 -27.24
CA ASN A 218 28.61 10.44 -26.93
C ASN A 218 29.13 9.06 -27.30
N VAL A 219 28.37 7.99 -27.04
CA VAL A 219 28.80 6.64 -27.40
C VAL A 219 28.90 6.45 -28.91
N LEU A 220 27.91 6.96 -29.67
CA LEU A 220 27.94 6.94 -31.12
C LEU A 220 29.10 7.78 -31.66
N THR A 221 29.33 8.96 -31.08
CA THR A 221 30.43 9.85 -31.44
C THR A 221 31.79 9.17 -31.21
N ASN A 222 31.94 8.38 -30.15
CA ASN A 222 33.15 7.62 -29.90
C ASN A 222 33.39 6.58 -31.01
N ILE A 223 32.36 5.83 -31.41
CA ILE A 223 32.48 4.82 -32.48
C ILE A 223 32.95 5.43 -33.81
N ILE A 224 32.42 6.60 -34.18
CA ILE A 224 32.72 7.26 -35.46
C ILE A 224 33.80 8.35 -35.36
N ASN A 225 34.48 8.48 -34.21
CA ASN A 225 35.51 9.51 -34.03
C ASN A 225 36.70 9.22 -34.95
N CYS A 226 37.05 10.16 -35.83
CA CYS A 226 38.18 9.99 -36.76
C CYS A 226 39.50 9.67 -36.06
N LEU A 227 39.70 10.14 -34.81
CA LEU A 227 40.90 9.83 -34.02
C LEU A 227 41.02 8.34 -33.67
N ASN A 228 39.92 7.59 -33.77
CA ASN A 228 39.88 6.17 -33.51
C ASN A 228 40.19 5.34 -34.76
N PHE A 229 40.56 5.94 -35.89
CA PHE A 229 40.82 5.22 -37.14
C PHE A 229 42.29 5.21 -37.54
N ASP A 230 42.69 4.20 -38.31
CA ASP A 230 43.93 4.20 -39.08
C ASP A 230 43.64 4.74 -40.49
N ASP A 231 43.95 6.02 -40.72
CA ASP A 231 43.72 6.69 -42.00
C ASP A 231 44.41 6.01 -43.19
N SER A 232 45.48 5.23 -42.95
CA SER A 232 46.17 4.49 -44.01
C SER A 232 45.36 3.32 -44.56
N THR A 233 44.31 2.92 -43.83
CA THR A 233 43.42 1.80 -44.17
C THR A 233 42.14 2.25 -44.87
N MET A 234 42.01 3.55 -45.15
CA MET A 234 40.80 4.12 -45.71
C MET A 234 40.51 3.57 -47.11
N ILE A 235 39.28 3.11 -47.32
CA ILE A 235 38.74 2.65 -48.60
C ILE A 235 37.48 3.42 -48.96
N SER A 236 37.12 3.43 -50.24
CA SER A 236 35.85 3.99 -50.70
C SER A 236 34.98 2.92 -51.36
N GLU A 237 33.74 2.84 -50.89
CA GLU A 237 32.72 1.93 -51.40
C GLU A 237 31.40 2.73 -51.50
N ASP A 238 30.72 2.65 -52.64
CA ASP A 238 29.43 3.33 -52.90
C ASP A 238 29.40 4.84 -52.57
N GLY A 239 30.51 5.54 -52.80
CA GLY A 239 30.65 6.98 -52.54
C GLY A 239 30.78 7.35 -51.06
N ARG A 240 30.95 6.36 -50.18
CA ARG A 240 31.27 6.54 -48.75
C ARG A 240 32.73 6.18 -48.52
N SER A 241 33.33 6.78 -47.49
CA SER A 241 34.67 6.43 -47.02
C SER A 241 34.53 5.54 -45.79
N PHE A 242 35.37 4.52 -45.67
CA PHE A 242 35.42 3.63 -44.53
C PHE A 242 36.87 3.41 -44.11
N ALA A 243 37.13 3.19 -42.82
CA ALA A 243 38.46 2.92 -42.30
C ALA A 243 38.41 1.88 -41.18
N ILE A 244 39.56 1.27 -40.88
CA ILE A 244 39.69 0.34 -39.77
C ILE A 244 39.76 1.13 -38.47
N SER A 245 38.86 0.81 -37.53
CA SER A 245 38.93 1.38 -36.18
C SER A 245 40.04 0.71 -35.37
N ASN A 246 40.78 1.50 -34.61
CA ASN A 246 41.77 1.07 -33.63
C ASN A 246 41.13 0.43 -32.38
N ILE A 247 39.85 0.70 -32.14
CA ILE A 247 39.12 0.26 -30.94
C ILE A 247 38.14 -0.87 -31.28
N TYR A 248 37.27 -0.65 -32.26
CA TYR A 248 36.17 -1.57 -32.59
C TYR A 248 36.57 -2.46 -33.77
N LYS A 249 36.72 -3.77 -33.53
CA LYS A 249 37.31 -4.72 -34.49
C LYS A 249 36.28 -5.61 -35.17
N SER A 250 35.03 -5.56 -34.71
CA SER A 250 33.94 -6.39 -35.22
C SER A 250 32.58 -5.70 -35.08
N ARG A 251 31.57 -6.24 -35.77
CA ARG A 251 30.16 -5.87 -35.57
C ARG A 251 29.70 -6.06 -34.12
N GLU A 252 30.19 -7.11 -33.45
CA GLU A 252 29.87 -7.41 -32.05
C GLU A 252 30.43 -6.33 -31.10
N ASP A 253 31.64 -5.83 -31.33
CA ASP A 253 32.21 -4.75 -30.52
C ASP A 253 31.35 -3.47 -30.59
N VAL A 254 30.90 -3.13 -31.79
CA VAL A 254 30.03 -1.96 -32.03
C VAL A 254 28.65 -2.19 -31.41
N TYR A 255 28.08 -3.38 -31.56
CA TYR A 255 26.80 -3.74 -30.95
C TYR A 255 26.86 -3.58 -29.43
N ASN A 256 27.85 -4.20 -28.79
CA ASN A 256 28.02 -4.14 -27.34
C ASN A 256 28.24 -2.72 -26.82
N ALA A 257 28.89 -1.86 -27.60
CA ALA A 257 29.08 -0.45 -27.23
C ALA A 257 27.76 0.35 -27.28
N LEU A 258 26.84 0.01 -28.19
CA LEU A 258 25.58 0.74 -28.38
C LEU A 258 24.41 0.17 -27.57
N TYR A 259 24.50 -1.09 -27.13
CA TYR A 259 23.39 -1.88 -26.57
C TYR A 259 22.61 -1.19 -25.45
N ASP A 260 23.30 -0.54 -24.51
CA ASP A 260 22.64 0.12 -23.37
C ASP A 260 21.89 1.42 -23.75
N TYR A 261 22.08 1.92 -24.98
CA TYR A 261 21.63 3.24 -25.40
C TYR A 261 20.71 3.24 -26.62
N TYR A 262 20.71 2.15 -27.40
CA TYR A 262 20.01 2.04 -28.67
C TYR A 262 19.23 0.74 -28.77
N THR A 263 18.09 0.77 -29.47
CA THR A 263 17.33 -0.45 -29.75
C THR A 263 18.11 -1.36 -30.69
N ASP A 264 17.88 -2.67 -30.60
CA ASP A 264 18.49 -3.65 -31.51
C ASP A 264 18.28 -3.25 -32.98
N GLU A 265 17.07 -2.82 -33.34
CA GLU A 265 16.73 -2.37 -34.69
C GLU A 265 17.59 -1.17 -35.13
N ALA A 266 17.77 -0.17 -34.25
CA ALA A 266 18.62 0.98 -34.54
C ALA A 266 20.09 0.58 -34.71
N ILE A 267 20.58 -0.34 -33.86
CA ILE A 267 21.96 -0.84 -33.92
C ILE A 267 22.19 -1.62 -35.21
N TYR A 268 21.32 -2.57 -35.56
CA TYR A 268 21.45 -3.33 -36.80
C TYR A 268 21.35 -2.45 -38.03
N SER A 269 20.42 -1.48 -38.03
CA SER A 269 20.34 -0.47 -39.09
C SER A 269 21.65 0.32 -39.22
N PHE A 270 22.28 0.70 -38.09
CA PHE A 270 23.59 1.36 -38.13
C PHE A 270 24.66 0.45 -38.73
N LEU A 271 24.76 -0.78 -38.23
CA LEU A 271 25.76 -1.76 -38.69
C LEU A 271 25.62 -2.04 -40.19
N ASP A 272 24.40 -2.14 -40.70
CA ASP A 272 24.15 -2.46 -42.12
C ASP A 272 24.44 -1.27 -43.06
N ASN A 273 24.30 -0.04 -42.57
CA ASN A 273 24.48 1.17 -43.39
C ASN A 273 25.86 1.82 -43.25
N TYR A 274 26.53 1.64 -42.12
CA TYR A 274 27.72 2.40 -41.74
C TYR A 274 28.92 1.51 -41.37
N THR A 275 28.83 0.20 -41.61
CA THR A 275 29.98 -0.71 -41.50
C THR A 275 30.10 -1.58 -42.75
N LEU A 276 31.29 -2.15 -42.96
CA LEU A 276 31.59 -3.00 -44.11
C LEU A 276 32.53 -4.13 -43.67
N GLU A 277 32.23 -5.36 -44.06
CA GLU A 277 33.15 -6.50 -43.95
C GLU A 277 33.64 -6.90 -45.33
N LYS A 278 34.96 -6.84 -45.55
CA LYS A 278 35.60 -7.14 -46.84
C LYS A 278 36.91 -7.86 -46.63
N ASP A 279 37.07 -9.00 -47.30
CA ASP A 279 38.26 -9.85 -47.21
C ASP A 279 38.65 -10.21 -45.76
N GLY A 280 37.65 -10.44 -44.91
CA GLY A 280 37.84 -10.74 -43.48
C GLY A 280 38.25 -9.53 -42.61
N THR A 281 38.19 -8.31 -43.17
CA THR A 281 38.49 -7.05 -42.47
C THR A 281 37.21 -6.26 -42.22
N PHE A 282 37.05 -5.76 -41.00
CA PHE A 282 35.92 -4.92 -40.59
C PHE A 282 36.27 -3.43 -40.67
N TYR A 283 35.41 -2.67 -41.34
CA TYR A 283 35.54 -1.23 -41.52
C TYR A 283 34.30 -0.52 -40.99
N ILE A 284 34.49 0.69 -40.45
CA ILE A 284 33.41 1.58 -40.03
C ILE A 284 33.46 2.85 -40.90
N ILE A 285 32.31 3.46 -41.14
CA ILE A 285 32.23 4.70 -41.93
C ILE A 285 33.17 5.76 -41.35
N TYR A 286 33.93 6.36 -42.25
CA TYR A 286 34.88 7.42 -41.97
C TYR A 286 34.29 8.74 -42.46
N GLY A 287 33.94 9.62 -41.53
CA GLY A 287 33.39 10.93 -41.85
C GLY A 287 33.29 11.84 -40.63
N GLN A 288 33.58 13.13 -40.81
CA GLN A 288 33.33 14.16 -39.81
C GLN A 288 31.96 14.77 -40.06
N GLY A 289 31.02 14.58 -39.13
CA GLY A 289 29.65 15.07 -39.26
C GLY A 289 29.49 16.56 -38.90
N GLY A 290 28.75 17.27 -39.77
CA GLY A 290 27.57 18.08 -39.43
C GLY A 290 27.68 19.32 -38.52
N VAL A 291 26.80 20.30 -38.77
CA VAL A 291 26.66 21.54 -37.99
C VAL A 291 26.34 21.23 -36.52
N GLY A 292 27.17 21.75 -35.61
CA GLY A 292 27.18 21.43 -34.18
C GLY A 292 25.98 21.99 -33.40
N LEU A 293 24.96 21.16 -33.24
CA LEU A 293 23.96 21.29 -32.17
C LEU A 293 24.52 20.71 -30.86
N SER A 294 24.50 21.51 -29.80
CA SER A 294 24.78 21.11 -28.44
C SER A 294 23.51 20.56 -27.78
N VAL A 295 23.53 19.29 -27.39
CA VAL A 295 22.44 18.69 -26.62
C VAL A 295 22.41 19.20 -25.17
N LEU A 296 23.45 19.91 -24.75
CA LEU A 296 23.54 20.52 -23.43
C LEU A 296 23.00 21.94 -23.41
N ASP A 297 23.28 22.73 -24.46
CA ASP A 297 23.11 24.18 -24.41
C ASP A 297 22.01 24.72 -25.33
N ASP A 298 21.66 24.00 -26.40
CA ASP A 298 20.68 24.49 -27.36
C ASP A 298 19.23 24.26 -26.89
N ASN A 299 18.30 24.98 -27.53
CA ASN A 299 16.88 24.96 -27.17
C ASN A 299 16.30 23.55 -27.32
N LEU A 300 15.60 23.07 -26.30
CA LEU A 300 15.01 21.74 -26.27
C LEU A 300 13.49 21.82 -26.15
N TYR A 301 12.81 21.11 -27.05
CA TYR A 301 11.38 20.81 -26.96
C TYR A 301 11.18 19.32 -26.71
N ILE A 302 10.30 18.97 -25.77
CA ILE A 302 10.08 17.60 -25.30
C ILE A 302 8.61 17.21 -25.53
N GLU A 303 8.38 16.11 -26.24
CA GLU A 303 7.09 15.41 -26.25
C GLU A 303 7.30 14.05 -25.56
N GLN A 304 6.55 13.77 -24.49
CA GLN A 304 6.75 12.54 -23.72
C GLN A 304 5.41 11.90 -23.34
N THR A 305 5.35 10.59 -23.52
CA THR A 305 4.32 9.69 -22.99
C THR A 305 4.96 8.72 -21.99
N GLU A 306 4.20 7.75 -21.49
CA GLU A 306 4.73 6.70 -20.63
C GLU A 306 5.77 5.80 -21.30
N THR A 307 5.68 5.64 -22.64
CA THR A 307 6.50 4.68 -23.39
C THR A 307 7.32 5.31 -24.51
N THR A 308 7.08 6.58 -24.84
CA THR A 308 7.77 7.30 -25.92
C THR A 308 8.26 8.66 -25.46
N LEU A 309 9.40 9.07 -25.98
CA LEU A 309 9.97 10.40 -25.73
C LEU A 309 10.59 10.91 -27.02
N ARG A 310 10.23 12.13 -27.41
CA ARG A 310 10.84 12.85 -28.53
C ARG A 310 11.51 14.11 -27.99
N ALA A 311 12.81 14.20 -28.20
CA ALA A 311 13.62 15.36 -27.85
C ALA A 311 14.06 16.10 -29.13
N ILE A 312 13.63 17.35 -29.28
CA ILE A 312 13.92 18.18 -30.45
C ILE A 312 14.82 19.34 -30.04
N TYR A 313 16.06 19.31 -30.51
CA TYR A 313 17.06 20.34 -30.29
C TYR A 313 17.07 21.32 -31.46
N THR A 314 17.03 22.62 -31.17
CA THR A 314 17.01 23.67 -32.20
C THR A 314 18.01 24.78 -31.90
N LYS A 315 18.65 25.29 -32.96
CA LYS A 315 19.56 26.44 -32.90
C LYS A 315 19.39 27.32 -34.12
N THR A 316 19.07 28.59 -33.89
CA THR A 316 19.03 29.61 -34.93
C THR A 316 20.44 30.13 -35.17
N ILE A 317 20.98 29.90 -36.36
CA ILE A 317 22.33 30.34 -36.77
C ILE A 317 22.29 31.74 -37.40
N SER A 318 21.22 32.05 -38.12
CA SER A 318 20.94 33.37 -38.70
C SER A 318 19.42 33.55 -38.90
N ASP A 319 18.99 34.76 -39.25
CA ASP A 319 17.56 35.15 -39.34
C ASP A 319 16.69 34.20 -40.17
N ASN A 320 17.26 33.44 -41.11
CA ASN A 320 16.56 32.49 -41.97
C ASN A 320 17.10 31.05 -41.88
N TRP A 321 17.96 30.74 -40.92
CA TRP A 321 18.57 29.41 -40.80
C TRP A 321 18.50 28.89 -39.38
N THR A 322 17.59 27.93 -39.18
CA THR A 322 17.48 27.13 -37.96
C THR A 322 17.89 25.70 -38.27
N VAL A 323 18.80 25.17 -37.45
CA VAL A 323 19.17 23.76 -37.48
C VAL A 323 18.37 23.04 -36.41
N THR A 324 17.79 21.89 -36.77
CA THR A 324 16.99 21.04 -35.89
C THR A 324 17.54 19.63 -35.89
N GLN A 325 17.61 19.01 -34.72
CA GLN A 325 17.94 17.60 -34.57
C GLN A 325 16.98 16.93 -33.60
N GLN A 326 16.44 15.79 -34.02
CA GLN A 326 15.49 15.00 -33.27
C GLN A 326 16.14 13.74 -32.75
N TYR A 327 15.77 13.34 -31.54
CA TYR A 327 16.13 12.08 -30.90
C TYR A 327 14.85 11.43 -30.39
N ASP A 328 14.49 10.27 -30.92
CA ASP A 328 13.33 9.51 -30.48
C ASP A 328 13.79 8.37 -29.55
N PHE A 329 13.11 8.23 -28.42
CA PHE A 329 13.37 7.20 -27.43
C PHE A 329 12.10 6.40 -27.15
N ILE A 330 12.31 5.14 -26.83
CA ILE A 330 11.29 4.21 -26.37
C ILE A 330 11.67 3.75 -24.96
N LYS A 331 10.68 3.60 -24.10
CA LYS A 331 10.90 3.06 -22.76
C LYS A 331 10.94 1.53 -22.84
N TYR A 332 12.04 0.95 -22.39
CA TYR A 332 12.20 -0.49 -22.19
C TYR A 332 12.54 -0.73 -20.73
N ASP A 333 11.72 -1.50 -20.02
CA ASP A 333 11.74 -1.59 -18.56
C ASP A 333 11.77 -0.21 -17.89
N ASN A 334 12.86 0.11 -17.18
CA ASN A 334 13.07 1.39 -16.50
C ASN A 334 14.09 2.30 -17.23
N CYS A 335 14.44 1.99 -18.47
CA CYS A 335 15.43 2.71 -19.27
C CYS A 335 14.80 3.36 -20.51
N TRP A 336 15.31 4.53 -20.87
CA TRP A 336 14.98 5.21 -22.13
C TRP A 336 16.06 4.91 -23.15
N ILE A 337 15.68 4.18 -24.20
CA ILE A 337 16.59 3.69 -25.22
C ILE A 337 16.26 4.38 -26.54
N ARG A 338 17.28 4.86 -27.25
CA ARG A 338 17.11 5.59 -28.50
C ARG A 338 16.69 4.65 -29.63
N ALA A 339 15.67 5.06 -30.38
CA ALA A 339 15.00 4.26 -31.39
C ALA A 339 15.63 4.35 -32.79
N ASP A 340 16.55 5.29 -33.00
CA ASP A 340 17.10 5.59 -34.32
C ASP A 340 18.61 5.91 -34.26
N ILE A 341 19.33 5.56 -35.32
CA ILE A 341 20.67 6.09 -35.59
C ILE A 341 20.69 6.63 -37.02
N THR A 342 20.74 7.95 -37.15
CA THR A 342 20.98 8.62 -38.43
C THR A 342 22.24 9.46 -38.33
N LEU A 343 23.21 9.18 -39.18
CA LEU A 343 24.34 10.08 -39.39
C LEU A 343 23.94 11.08 -40.48
N TYR A 344 23.95 12.37 -40.14
CA TYR A 344 23.74 13.40 -41.14
C TYR A 344 25.04 13.56 -41.96
N PRO A 345 24.94 13.49 -43.31
CA PRO A 345 26.09 13.61 -44.20
C PRO A 345 26.73 15.00 -44.19
#